data_AF-A0AAV5YA28-F1
#
_entry.id   AF-A0AAV5YA28-F1
#
_cell.length_a   1.000
_cell.length_b   1.000
_cell.length_c   1.000
_cell.angle_alpha   90.00
_cell.angle_beta   90.00
_cell.angle_gamma   90.00
#
_symmetry.space_group_name_H-M   'P 1'
#
loop_
_entity.id
_entity.type
_entity.pdbx_description
1 polymer ?
#
loop_
_entity_poly.entity_id
_entity_poly.type
_entity_poly.pdbx_seq_one_letter_code
_entity_poly.pdbx_strand_id
1 'polypeptide(L)'
;MSRRVAAVFLVAVVLALTPIAHACQTDPTWIGGFYDDNDYDDVVLLITAGVSAVEARVVAPIGPVTVCLGVIDPGRPHTLPVRSVQSLTTRAPPDPLA
;
A
#
# COMPACT_ATOMS: atom_id res chain seq x y z
N MET A 1 -12.91 33.75 -32.10
CA MET A 1 -11.68 34.13 -31.36
C MET A 1 -11.30 33.10 -30.29
N SER A 2 -12.25 32.68 -29.44
CA SER A 2 -12.03 31.77 -28.29
C SER A 2 -11.29 30.47 -28.60
N ARG A 3 -11.62 29.77 -29.69
CA ARG A 3 -11.00 28.48 -30.03
C ARG A 3 -9.53 28.59 -30.42
N ARG A 4 -9.15 29.68 -31.10
CA ARG A 4 -7.74 29.95 -31.46
C ARG A 4 -6.92 30.32 -30.22
N VAL A 5 -7.49 31.15 -29.36
CA VAL A 5 -6.88 31.50 -28.06
C VAL A 5 -6.69 30.24 -27.20
N ALA A 6 -7.71 29.38 -27.11
CA ALA A 6 -7.62 28.11 -26.39
C ALA A 6 -6.54 27.18 -26.99
N ALA A 7 -6.44 27.09 -28.32
CA ALA A 7 -5.41 26.29 -28.98
C ALA A 7 -4.01 26.83 -28.72
N VAL A 8 -3.80 28.15 -28.81
CA VAL A 8 -2.51 28.79 -28.49
C VAL A 8 -2.15 28.58 -27.02
N PHE A 9 -3.10 28.74 -26.11
CA PHE A 9 -2.89 28.49 -24.69
C PHE A 9 -2.52 27.04 -24.42
N LEU A 10 -3.22 26.07 -25.03
CA LEU A 10 -2.93 24.65 -24.87
C LEU A 10 -1.55 24.29 -25.41
N VAL A 11 -1.16 24.80 -26.58
CA VAL A 11 0.20 24.63 -27.12
C VAL A 11 1.24 25.23 -26.17
N ALA A 12 1.00 26.44 -25.65
CA ALA A 12 1.90 27.07 -24.70
C ALA A 12 2.05 26.25 -23.41
N VAL A 13 0.94 25.71 -22.86
CA VAL A 13 0.96 24.82 -21.69
C VAL A 13 1.77 23.57 -21.98
N VAL A 14 1.50 22.85 -23.08
CA VAL A 14 2.21 21.62 -23.42
C VAL A 14 3.72 21.86 -23.58
N LEU A 15 4.11 22.96 -24.22
CA LEU A 15 5.52 23.32 -24.38
C LEU A 15 6.17 23.75 -23.06
N ALA A 16 5.41 24.34 -22.13
CA ALA A 16 5.92 24.79 -20.83
C ALA A 16 6.01 23.65 -19.79
N LEU A 17 5.24 22.57 -19.92
CA LEU A 17 5.22 21.48 -18.94
C LEU A 17 6.62 20.86 -18.71
N THR A 18 7.34 20.54 -19.79
CA THR A 18 8.68 19.93 -19.71
C THR A 18 9.72 20.80 -19.00
N PRO A 19 9.94 22.08 -19.39
CA PRO A 19 10.89 22.93 -18.68
C PRO A 19 10.45 23.24 -17.24
N ILE A 20 9.15 23.32 -16.95
CA ILE A 20 8.65 23.46 -15.57
C ILE A 20 8.96 22.20 -14.75
N ALA A 21 8.78 21.01 -15.34
CA ALA A 21 9.13 19.74 -14.68
C ALA A 21 10.63 19.65 -14.38
N HIS A 22 11.49 20.12 -15.29
CA HIS A 22 12.93 20.17 -15.07
C HIS A 22 13.40 21.32 -14.15
N ALA A 23 12.60 22.37 -14.00
CA ALA A 23 12.87 23.45 -13.04
C ALA A 23 12.56 23.03 -11.60
N CYS A 24 11.74 21.99 -11.43
CA CYS A 24 11.62 21.30 -10.15
C CYS A 24 12.85 20.41 -9.94
N GLN A 25 13.43 20.44 -8.74
CA GLN A 25 14.48 19.50 -8.40
C GLN A 25 13.92 18.08 -8.50
N THR A 26 14.64 17.17 -9.16
CA THR A 26 14.26 15.75 -9.20
C THR A 26 14.09 15.24 -7.77
N ASP A 27 12.97 14.58 -7.49
CA ASP A 27 12.74 13.97 -6.19
C ASP A 27 13.93 13.06 -5.83
N PRO A 28 14.37 13.04 -4.55
CA PRO A 28 15.42 12.14 -4.11
C PRO A 28 15.06 10.69 -4.48
N THR A 29 16.01 9.97 -5.05
CA THR A 29 15.80 8.56 -5.42
C THR A 29 15.59 7.67 -4.19
N TRP A 30 16.06 8.12 -3.02
CA TRP A 30 15.94 7.46 -1.74
C TRP A 30 16.02 8.47 -0.59
N ILE A 31 15.23 8.21 0.46
CA ILE A 31 15.14 9.00 1.70
C ILE A 31 15.23 8.02 2.87
N GLY A 32 16.20 8.20 3.75
CA GLY A 32 16.38 7.32 4.92
C GLY A 32 15.18 7.39 5.87
N GLY A 33 14.79 6.25 6.42
CA GLY A 33 13.58 6.10 7.24
C GLY A 33 12.26 6.00 6.45
N PHE A 34 12.27 6.16 5.12
CA PHE A 34 11.05 6.08 4.30
C PHE A 34 11.03 4.86 3.38
N TYR A 35 12.19 4.46 2.85
CA TYR A 35 12.30 3.34 1.90
C TYR A 35 13.16 2.19 2.43
N ASP A 36 13.58 2.24 3.69
CA ASP A 36 14.46 1.26 4.33
C ASP A 36 13.70 0.20 5.14
N ASP A 37 12.38 0.13 5.01
CA ASP A 37 11.53 -0.82 5.77
C ASP A 37 11.62 -0.59 7.29
N ASN A 38 11.96 0.63 7.72
CA ASN A 38 12.17 0.99 9.13
C ASN A 38 10.99 1.79 9.72
N ASP A 39 9.79 1.69 9.13
CA ASP A 39 8.55 2.29 9.64
C ASP A 39 7.67 1.28 10.41
N TYR A 40 8.13 0.05 10.57
CA TYR A 40 7.50 -1.04 11.34
C TYR A 40 6.17 -1.53 10.76
N ASP A 41 5.92 -1.34 9.46
CA ASP A 41 4.75 -1.93 8.80
C ASP A 41 4.77 -3.47 8.88
N ASP A 42 5.95 -4.07 8.88
CA ASP A 42 6.23 -5.50 9.04
C ASP A 42 5.76 -6.04 10.40
N VAL A 43 5.93 -5.27 11.48
CA VAL A 43 5.44 -5.58 12.82
C VAL A 43 3.92 -5.52 12.87
N VAL A 44 3.31 -4.49 12.27
CA VAL A 44 1.85 -4.36 12.18
C VAL A 44 1.28 -5.53 11.37
N LEU A 45 1.95 -5.89 10.28
CA LEU A 45 1.61 -7.01 9.42
C LEU A 45 1.71 -8.34 10.16
N LEU A 46 2.77 -8.54 10.95
CA LEU A 46 2.96 -9.72 11.80
C LEU A 46 1.84 -9.84 12.84
N ILE A 47 1.52 -8.75 13.55
CA ILE A 47 0.46 -8.74 14.57
C ILE A 47 -0.88 -9.07 13.94
N THR A 48 -1.24 -8.41 12.84
CA THR A 48 -2.54 -8.60 12.19
C THR A 48 -2.67 -9.99 11.55
N ALA A 49 -1.60 -10.51 10.94
CA ALA A 49 -1.56 -11.90 10.45
C ALA A 49 -1.70 -12.91 11.60
N GLY A 50 -1.06 -12.66 12.74
CA GLY A 50 -1.18 -13.51 13.94
C GLY A 50 -2.56 -13.46 14.57
N VAL A 51 -3.17 -12.27 14.71
CA VAL A 51 -4.54 -12.10 15.24
C VAL A 51 -5.58 -12.73 14.31
N SER A 52 -5.38 -12.68 12.99
CA SER A 52 -6.23 -13.41 12.04
C SER A 52 -6.06 -14.93 12.12
N ALA A 53 -4.90 -15.42 12.57
CA ALA A 53 -4.61 -16.85 12.72
C ALA A 53 -5.11 -17.43 14.05
N VAL A 54 -5.23 -16.60 15.09
CA VAL A 54 -5.96 -16.97 16.31
C VAL A 54 -7.43 -16.96 15.96
N GLU A 55 -8.06 -18.13 15.92
CA GLU A 55 -9.51 -18.25 15.83
C GLU A 55 -10.10 -17.33 16.90
N ALA A 56 -10.72 -16.23 16.47
CA ALA A 56 -11.35 -15.29 17.36
C ALA A 56 -12.41 -16.09 18.11
N ARG A 57 -12.10 -16.53 19.33
CA ARG A 57 -13.10 -17.05 20.23
C ARG A 57 -14.06 -15.91 20.40
N VAL A 58 -15.20 -15.99 19.71
CA VAL A 58 -16.30 -15.06 19.87
C VAL A 58 -16.73 -15.19 21.32
N VAL A 59 -16.17 -14.35 22.18
CA VAL A 59 -16.68 -14.15 23.53
C VAL A 59 -17.94 -13.34 23.31
N ALA A 60 -19.06 -14.07 23.28
CA ALA A 60 -20.41 -13.61 22.99
C ALA A 60 -20.63 -12.09 23.16
N PRO A 61 -20.78 -11.31 22.07
CA PRO A 61 -21.35 -9.99 22.17
C PRO A 61 -22.86 -10.14 22.38
N ILE A 62 -23.43 -9.21 23.12
CA ILE A 62 -24.85 -9.14 23.45
C ILE A 62 -25.68 -9.10 22.14
N GLY A 63 -26.49 -10.14 21.89
CA GLY A 63 -27.59 -10.17 20.91
C GLY A 63 -27.30 -10.88 19.56
N PRO A 64 -28.24 -11.69 19.02
CA PRO A 64 -28.00 -12.45 17.79
C PRO A 64 -28.19 -11.57 16.53
N VAL A 65 -27.15 -11.48 15.69
CA VAL A 65 -27.31 -11.17 14.26
C VAL A 65 -26.96 -12.45 13.50
N THR A 66 -27.98 -13.07 12.90
CA THR A 66 -27.81 -14.28 12.08
C THR A 66 -27.62 -13.86 10.62
N VAL A 67 -26.41 -14.02 10.10
CA VAL A 67 -26.15 -13.98 8.65
C VAL A 67 -25.61 -15.34 8.26
N CYS A 68 -26.43 -16.17 7.62
CA CYS A 68 -26.01 -17.46 7.09
C CYS A 68 -25.35 -17.24 5.72
N LEU A 69 -24.01 -17.21 5.67
CA LEU A 69 -23.25 -17.10 4.41
C LEU A 69 -22.91 -18.46 3.77
N GLY A 70 -23.24 -19.58 4.44
CA GLY A 70 -22.97 -20.94 3.98
C GLY A 70 -22.61 -21.87 5.14
N VAL A 71 -22.87 -23.18 4.96
CA VAL A 71 -22.49 -24.20 5.95
C VAL A 71 -21.00 -24.50 5.78
N ILE A 72 -20.20 -24.14 6.78
CA ILE A 72 -18.80 -24.56 6.88
C ILE A 72 -18.79 -25.86 7.69
N ASP A 73 -18.37 -26.96 7.08
CA ASP A 73 -18.05 -28.19 7.82
C ASP A 73 -16.77 -27.92 8.62
N PRO A 74 -16.78 -27.95 9.96
CA PRO A 74 -15.57 -27.79 10.77
C PRO A 74 -14.74 -29.08 10.64
N GLY A 75 -14.07 -29.21 9.50
CA GLY A 75 -13.00 -30.16 9.33
C GLY A 75 -11.97 -29.98 10.43
N ARG A 76 -11.35 -31.09 10.83
CA ARG A 76 -10.28 -31.21 11.84
C ARG A 76 -9.38 -29.97 11.86
N PRO A 77 -8.99 -29.41 13.02
CA PRO A 77 -8.15 -28.22 13.07
C PRO A 77 -6.87 -28.46 12.28
N HIS A 78 -6.79 -27.85 11.10
CA HIS A 78 -5.62 -27.82 10.28
C HIS A 78 -4.84 -26.60 10.72
N THR A 79 -3.60 -26.80 11.17
CA THR A 79 -2.65 -25.70 11.31
C THR A 79 -2.43 -25.15 9.91
N LEU A 80 -3.17 -24.11 9.54
CA LEU A 80 -2.91 -23.41 8.30
C LEU A 80 -1.52 -22.77 8.48
N PRO A 81 -0.58 -22.97 7.55
CA PRO A 81 0.66 -22.22 7.61
C PRO A 81 0.29 -20.74 7.64
N VAL A 82 0.86 -20.01 8.61
CA VAL A 82 0.75 -18.55 8.64
C VAL A 82 1.19 -18.09 7.26
N ARG A 83 0.23 -17.57 6.48
CA ARG A 83 0.56 -16.95 5.19
C ARG A 83 1.48 -15.80 5.57
N SER A 84 2.75 -15.90 5.22
CA SER A 84 3.66 -14.77 5.29
C SER A 84 3.06 -13.72 4.37
N VAL A 85 2.40 -12.73 4.98
CA VAL A 85 2.07 -11.50 4.29
C VAL A 85 3.40 -10.77 4.30
N GLN A 86 4.00 -10.61 3.14
CA GLN A 86 5.25 -9.87 3.01
C GLN A 86 4.88 -8.40 2.77
N SER A 87 5.56 -7.49 3.45
CA SER A 87 5.57 -6.08 3.04
C SER A 87 6.07 -6.00 1.60
N LEU A 88 5.49 -5.10 0.82
CA LEU A 88 5.96 -4.85 -0.54
C LEU A 88 7.42 -4.38 -0.46
N THR A 89 8.29 -4.95 -1.30
CA THR A 89 9.71 -4.59 -1.26
C THR A 89 9.87 -3.09 -1.52
N THR A 90 10.45 -2.37 -0.57
CA THR A 90 10.82 -0.95 -0.73
C THR A 90 12.06 -0.80 -1.62
N ARG A 91 12.37 0.45 -2.03
CA ARG A 91 13.55 0.75 -2.85
C ARG A 91 14.82 0.62 -2.00
N ALA A 92 15.78 -0.16 -2.48
CA ALA A 92 17.12 -0.21 -1.90
C ALA A 92 17.80 1.18 -1.91
N PRO A 93 18.69 1.48 -0.94
CA PRO A 93 19.50 2.69 -0.97
C PRO A 93 20.34 2.77 -2.26
N PRO A 94 20.61 3.98 -2.77
CA PRO A 94 21.49 4.17 -3.91
C PRO A 94 22.89 3.65 -3.58
N ASP A 95 23.57 3.12 -4.58
CA ASP A 95 24.96 2.70 -4.44
C ASP A 95 25.81 3.93 -4.10
N PRO A 96 26.57 3.94 -2.99
CA PRO A 96 27.43 5.05 -2.62
C PRO A 96 28.56 5.32 -3.63
N LEU A 97 28.79 4.43 -4.61
CA LEU A 97 29.80 4.56 -5.65
C LEU A 97 29.25 4.87 -7.06
N ALA A 98 27.94 5.06 -7.20
CA ALA A 98 27.27 5.38 -8.47
C ALA A 98 27.19 6.88 -8.78
#